data_AF-A0A285EB02-F1
#
_entry.id   AF-A0A285EB02-F1
#
_cell.length_a   1.000
_cell.length_b   1.000
_cell.length_c   1.000
_cell.angle_alpha   90.00
_cell.angle_beta   90.00
_cell.angle_gamma   90.00
#
_symmetry.space_group_name_H-M   'P 1'
#
loop_
_entity.id
_entity.type
_entity.pdbx_description
1 polymer ?
#
loop_
_entity_poly.entity_id
_entity_poly.type
_entity_poly.pdbx_seq_one_letter_code
_entity_poly.pdbx_strand_id
1 'polypeptide(L)'
;MTVNEAPAARLSVRQAAFIGVGAMVGAGIFALLGAAGEVAGAAVWLSFLIAGAVAVLQGYSFAKFGARYPSAGGLLEYVVRGFGNGHVTGIVAWLLLAANAIITAMVAVSFGSYASAAFADGGAGWTKAFAVLVVLLMTALNILGSQAVARAQTIVVVVVVGILTVFAVATLSNLDPSLLAFSGYPSLRAVVSSVALTFFAFLGFGVITFTAKDLADPARQLPRAVYLALGIATVVYVAVAVGVFGTLTVDEVVDSGGTALAVAAQPVLGDAGYWLMSVTALFATAGATNSGLYPAAGLCEHMASTGQFPPALGRRIRNRAPAGILLTAAVAIALSVGFALTAIASIGSAVALIVFALVSTGHLRVRGETGAKTWLLVLAVGSAVIVLVTFAFTTLVEEPATAVTLVAILLVSVALDLVWKRRRPERPAPAPDAPDGPVHAPEGPRPVTP
;
A
#
# COMPACT_ATOMS: atom_id res chain seq x y z
N MET A 1 4.21 -32.60 27.52
CA MET A 1 4.73 -32.60 26.14
C MET A 1 4.78 -31.16 25.67
N THR A 2 5.96 -30.55 25.69
CA THR A 2 6.20 -29.24 25.08
C THR A 2 6.20 -29.45 23.58
N VAL A 3 5.20 -28.88 22.90
CA VAL A 3 5.21 -28.82 21.43
C VAL A 3 6.40 -27.95 21.07
N ASN A 4 7.46 -28.59 20.58
CA ASN A 4 8.62 -27.93 20.03
C ASN A 4 8.14 -27.25 18.74
N GLU A 5 7.62 -26.02 18.85
CA GLU A 5 7.30 -25.22 17.67
C GLU A 5 8.61 -25.03 16.89
N ALA A 6 8.70 -25.67 15.73
CA ALA A 6 9.81 -25.44 14.81
C ALA A 6 9.95 -23.93 14.60
N PRO A 7 11.17 -23.35 14.67
CA PRO A 7 11.34 -21.91 14.52
C PRO A 7 10.70 -21.48 13.20
N ALA A 8 9.72 -20.58 13.27
CA ALA A 8 9.02 -20.07 12.10
C ALA A 8 10.04 -19.59 11.06
N ALA A 9 9.87 -20.04 9.81
CA ALA A 9 10.78 -19.72 8.72
C ALA A 9 10.97 -18.19 8.62
N ARG A 10 12.21 -17.73 8.85
CA ARG A 10 12.55 -16.30 8.84
C ARG A 10 12.57 -15.78 7.41
N LEU A 11 12.00 -14.59 7.20
CA LEU A 11 12.06 -13.91 5.90
C LEU A 11 13.47 -13.38 5.63
N SER A 12 13.93 -13.55 4.40
CA SER A 12 15.14 -12.88 3.91
C SER A 12 14.84 -11.43 3.51
N VAL A 13 15.89 -10.59 3.47
CA VAL A 13 15.80 -9.20 2.98
C VAL A 13 15.19 -9.14 1.58
N ARG A 14 15.57 -10.07 0.69
CA ARG A 14 15.05 -10.13 -0.67
C ARG A 14 13.56 -10.44 -0.65
N GLN A 15 13.11 -11.45 0.08
CA GLN A 15 11.69 -11.79 0.18
C GLN A 15 10.87 -10.61 0.73
N ALA A 16 11.33 -9.95 1.79
CA ALA A 16 10.66 -8.76 2.33
C ALA A 16 10.61 -7.61 1.32
N ALA A 17 11.70 -7.38 0.57
CA ALA A 17 11.73 -6.37 -0.48
C ALA A 17 10.74 -6.70 -1.62
N PHE A 18 10.71 -7.96 -2.10
CA PHE A 18 9.80 -8.39 -3.15
C PHE A 18 8.33 -8.33 -2.71
N ILE A 19 8.00 -8.54 -1.43
CA ILE A 19 6.64 -8.28 -0.92
C ILE A 19 6.25 -6.81 -1.15
N GLY A 20 7.16 -5.87 -0.83
CA GLY A 20 6.94 -4.45 -1.09
C GLY A 20 6.88 -4.09 -2.57
N VAL A 21 7.78 -4.64 -3.39
CA VAL A 21 7.78 -4.43 -4.86
C VAL A 21 6.47 -4.92 -5.46
N GLY A 22 5.99 -6.09 -5.06
CA GLY A 22 4.71 -6.62 -5.54
C GLY A 22 3.52 -5.74 -5.20
N ALA A 23 3.47 -5.25 -3.96
CA ALA A 23 2.42 -4.33 -3.53
C ALA A 23 2.47 -2.98 -4.28
N MET A 24 3.68 -2.47 -4.53
CA MET A 24 3.87 -1.26 -5.32
C MET A 24 3.46 -1.52 -6.77
N VAL A 25 4.09 -2.46 -7.47
CA VAL A 25 3.92 -2.69 -8.91
C VAL A 25 2.47 -3.00 -9.29
N GLY A 26 1.81 -3.91 -8.55
CA GLY A 26 0.44 -4.32 -8.87
C GLY A 26 -0.57 -3.19 -8.68
N ALA A 27 -0.36 -2.32 -7.69
CA ALA A 27 -1.22 -1.16 -7.46
C ALA A 27 -0.81 0.07 -8.26
N GLY A 28 0.47 0.20 -8.59
CA GLY A 28 1.06 1.41 -9.14
C GLY A 28 0.98 1.46 -10.65
N ILE A 29 1.94 0.81 -11.30
CA ILE A 29 2.19 1.04 -12.73
C ILE A 29 1.03 0.58 -13.62
N PHE A 30 0.39 -0.55 -13.29
CA PHE A 30 -0.73 -1.08 -14.06
C PHE A 30 -2.01 -0.25 -13.92
N ALA A 31 -2.20 0.43 -12.79
CA ALA A 31 -3.42 1.21 -12.53
C ALA A 31 -3.26 2.68 -12.92
N LEU A 32 -2.07 3.26 -12.70
CA LEU A 32 -1.92 4.72 -12.63
C LEU A 32 -1.08 5.32 -13.75
N LEU A 33 -0.37 4.54 -14.56
CA LEU A 33 0.48 5.11 -15.60
C LEU A 33 -0.33 5.95 -16.59
N GLY A 34 -1.46 5.44 -17.09
CA GLY A 34 -2.34 6.17 -18.02
C GLY A 34 -2.90 7.44 -17.39
N ALA A 35 -3.48 7.32 -16.19
CA ALA A 35 -4.05 8.45 -15.44
C ALA A 35 -3.02 9.55 -15.09
N ALA A 36 -1.81 9.17 -14.65
CA ALA A 36 -0.74 10.13 -14.39
C ALA A 36 -0.19 10.73 -15.69
N GLY A 37 -0.20 9.95 -16.77
CA GLY A 37 0.16 10.34 -18.12
C GLY A 37 -0.80 11.33 -18.78
N GLU A 38 -2.10 11.24 -18.48
CA GLU A 38 -3.09 12.24 -18.90
C GLU A 38 -2.74 13.64 -18.36
N VAL A 39 -2.20 13.70 -17.13
CA VAL A 39 -1.85 14.96 -16.47
C VAL A 39 -0.44 15.42 -16.85
N ALA A 40 0.55 14.54 -16.82
CA ALA A 40 1.96 14.88 -17.02
C ALA A 40 2.51 14.57 -18.40
N GLY A 41 1.72 14.01 -19.31
CA GLY A 41 2.13 13.61 -20.65
C GLY A 41 3.40 12.76 -20.63
N ALA A 42 4.25 12.99 -21.64
CA ALA A 42 5.58 12.38 -21.73
C ALA A 42 6.52 12.71 -20.55
N ALA A 43 6.21 13.73 -19.74
CA ALA A 43 6.99 14.09 -18.55
C ALA A 43 6.65 13.25 -17.31
N VAL A 44 5.70 12.31 -17.38
CA VAL A 44 5.23 11.52 -16.22
C VAL A 44 6.34 10.72 -15.51
N TRP A 45 7.42 10.39 -16.21
CA TRP A 45 8.59 9.75 -15.59
C TRP A 45 9.26 10.64 -14.52
N LEU A 46 9.22 11.97 -14.69
CA LEU A 46 9.66 12.92 -13.67
C LEU A 46 8.76 12.85 -12.43
N SER A 47 7.45 12.69 -12.63
CA SER A 47 6.49 12.53 -11.55
C SER A 47 6.77 11.29 -10.71
N PHE A 48 7.02 10.14 -11.36
CA PHE A 48 7.44 8.92 -10.68
C PHE A 48 8.79 9.07 -9.96
N LEU A 49 9.74 9.80 -10.53
CA LEU A 49 11.03 10.06 -9.90
C LEU A 49 10.89 10.92 -8.64
N ILE A 50 10.11 12.00 -8.71
CA ILE A 50 9.82 12.89 -7.57
C ILE A 50 9.04 12.12 -6.49
N ALA A 51 7.99 11.38 -6.88
CA ALA A 51 7.21 10.54 -5.98
C ALA A 51 8.08 9.49 -5.28
N GLY A 52 9.01 8.86 -6.02
CA GLY A 52 9.99 7.93 -5.48
C GLY A 52 10.92 8.58 -4.45
N ALA A 53 11.41 9.80 -4.72
CA ALA A 53 12.22 10.54 -3.77
C ALA A 53 11.46 10.86 -2.46
N VAL A 54 10.20 11.29 -2.57
CA VAL A 54 9.32 11.50 -1.39
C VAL A 54 9.11 10.19 -0.64
N ALA A 55 8.88 9.08 -1.36
CA ALA A 55 8.71 7.76 -0.76
C ALA A 55 9.99 7.27 -0.04
N VAL A 56 11.19 7.56 -0.56
CA VAL A 56 12.48 7.26 0.11
C VAL A 56 12.61 8.03 1.43
N LEU A 57 12.19 9.29 1.48
CA LEU A 57 12.17 10.07 2.71
C LEU A 57 11.22 9.47 3.76
N GLN A 58 10.02 9.04 3.36
CA GLN A 58 9.11 8.31 4.26
C GLN A 58 9.67 6.94 4.67
N GLY A 59 10.28 6.24 3.70
CA GLY A 59 10.94 4.97 3.89
C GLY A 59 12.04 5.04 4.95
N TYR A 60 12.80 6.14 5.01
CA TYR A 60 13.77 6.39 6.09
C TYR A 60 13.12 6.37 7.47
N SER A 61 12.02 7.10 7.62
CA SER A 61 11.27 7.16 8.87
C SER A 61 10.80 5.77 9.26
N PHE A 62 10.12 5.06 8.37
CA PHE A 62 9.48 3.78 8.68
C PHE A 62 10.50 2.67 8.90
N ALA A 63 11.59 2.64 8.11
CA ALA A 63 12.68 1.70 8.27
C ALA A 63 13.34 1.83 9.64
N LYS A 64 13.66 3.06 10.07
CA LYS A 64 14.28 3.31 11.39
C LYS A 64 13.32 3.03 12.54
N PHE A 65 12.05 3.38 12.38
CA PHE A 65 11.04 3.15 13.39
C PHE A 65 10.79 1.64 13.58
N GLY A 66 10.61 0.91 12.48
CA GLY A 66 10.42 -0.54 12.48
C GLY A 66 11.65 -1.36 12.86
N ALA A 67 12.86 -0.84 12.57
CA ALA A 67 14.11 -1.43 13.07
C ALA A 67 14.18 -1.42 14.60
N ARG A 68 13.61 -0.39 15.24
CA ARG A 68 13.60 -0.23 16.70
C ARG A 68 12.43 -0.94 17.39
N TYR A 69 11.25 -0.95 16.75
CA TYR A 69 10.04 -1.61 17.27
C TYR A 69 9.49 -2.58 16.20
N PRO A 70 10.12 -3.76 16.03
CA PRO A 70 9.63 -4.76 15.09
C PRO A 70 8.29 -5.32 15.57
N SER A 71 7.23 -5.09 14.81
CA SER A 71 5.87 -5.47 15.18
C SER A 71 5.08 -5.92 13.96
N ALA A 72 4.18 -6.89 14.16
CA ALA A 72 3.17 -7.26 13.17
C ALA A 72 2.12 -6.16 12.97
N GLY A 73 2.02 -5.19 13.88
CA GLY A 73 1.08 -4.07 13.79
C GLY A 73 1.48 -3.01 12.77
N GLY A 74 2.68 -3.10 12.19
CA GLY A 74 3.18 -2.18 11.16
C GLY A 74 3.08 -0.72 11.58
N LEU A 75 2.49 0.11 10.72
CA LEU A 75 2.36 1.56 10.91
C LEU A 75 1.57 1.94 12.17
N LEU A 76 0.62 1.11 12.60
CA LEU A 76 -0.19 1.41 13.77
C LEU A 76 0.65 1.36 15.05
N GLU A 77 1.55 0.40 15.19
CA GLU A 77 2.48 0.33 16.32
C GLU A 77 3.32 1.62 16.41
N TYR A 78 3.75 2.16 15.26
CA TYR A 78 4.54 3.38 15.21
C TYR A 78 3.75 4.60 15.74
N VAL A 79 2.44 4.66 15.44
CA VAL A 79 1.57 5.70 15.99
C VAL A 79 1.35 5.51 17.49
N VAL A 80 1.14 4.28 17.95
CA VAL A 80 1.04 3.96 19.39
C VAL A 80 2.30 4.39 20.13
N ARG A 81 3.50 4.11 19.60
CA ARG A 81 4.78 4.53 20.19
C ARG A 81 4.92 6.06 20.20
N GLY A 82 4.51 6.73 19.13
CA GLY A 82 4.67 8.18 18.99
C GLY A 82 3.63 9.03 19.75
N PHE A 83 2.42 8.52 19.95
CA PHE A 83 1.27 9.29 20.47
C PHE A 83 0.52 8.62 21.63
N GLY A 84 0.85 7.36 21.98
CA GLY A 84 0.14 6.57 22.98
C GLY A 84 -1.23 6.05 22.50
N ASN A 85 -1.94 5.34 23.37
CA ASN A 85 -3.25 4.71 23.08
C ASN A 85 -4.44 5.69 23.16
N GLY A 86 -4.31 6.87 22.56
CA GLY A 86 -5.30 7.95 22.60
C GLY A 86 -6.17 8.08 21.34
N HIS A 87 -6.80 9.24 21.18
CA HIS A 87 -7.62 9.59 20.00
C HIS A 87 -6.83 9.54 18.69
N VAL A 88 -5.59 10.02 18.68
CA VAL A 88 -4.74 10.01 17.47
C VAL A 88 -4.58 8.58 16.91
N THR A 89 -4.29 7.61 17.76
CA THR A 89 -4.14 6.20 17.38
C THR A 89 -5.44 5.62 16.80
N GLY A 90 -6.58 5.91 17.42
CA GLY A 90 -7.87 5.44 16.92
C GLY A 90 -8.25 6.08 15.58
N ILE A 91 -8.04 7.39 15.42
CA ILE A 91 -8.25 8.11 14.16
C ILE A 91 -7.35 7.54 13.06
N VAL A 92 -6.05 7.35 13.34
CA VAL A 92 -5.13 6.76 12.35
C VAL A 92 -5.53 5.32 12.01
N ALA A 93 -6.02 4.52 12.95
CA ALA A 93 -6.50 3.19 12.64
C ALA A 93 -7.73 3.20 11.72
N TRP A 94 -8.67 4.13 11.91
CA TRP A 94 -9.78 4.31 10.96
C TRP A 94 -9.29 4.76 9.58
N LEU A 95 -8.32 5.68 9.53
CA LEU A 95 -7.70 6.10 8.27
C LEU A 95 -6.94 4.98 7.57
N LEU A 96 -6.24 4.11 8.32
CA LEU A 96 -5.58 2.93 7.78
C LEU A 96 -6.60 1.91 7.24
N LEU A 97 -7.73 1.72 7.93
CA LEU A 97 -8.80 0.86 7.43
C LEU A 97 -9.42 1.42 6.15
N ALA A 98 -9.65 2.74 6.09
CA ALA A 98 -10.11 3.42 4.88
C ALA A 98 -9.09 3.32 3.75
N ALA A 99 -7.80 3.54 4.03
CA ALA A 99 -6.71 3.42 3.05
C ALA A 99 -6.66 2.01 2.46
N ASN A 100 -6.80 0.96 3.27
CA ASN A 100 -6.86 -0.42 2.78
C ASN A 100 -8.06 -0.63 1.82
N ALA A 101 -9.23 -0.07 2.14
CA ALA A 101 -10.39 -0.15 1.25
C ALA A 101 -10.18 0.63 -0.05
N ILE A 102 -9.58 1.82 0.00
CA ILE A 102 -9.27 2.65 -1.18
C ILE A 102 -8.25 1.96 -2.08
N ILE A 103 -7.17 1.41 -1.52
CA ILE A 103 -6.17 0.64 -2.26
C ILE A 103 -6.84 -0.55 -2.94
N THR A 104 -7.63 -1.32 -2.19
CA THR A 104 -8.37 -2.48 -2.72
C THR A 104 -9.29 -2.07 -3.88
N ALA A 105 -10.02 -0.96 -3.76
CA ALA A 105 -10.89 -0.45 -4.82
C ALA A 105 -10.11 -0.09 -6.08
N MET A 106 -9.03 0.68 -5.93
CA MET A 106 -8.25 1.15 -7.07
C MET A 106 -7.67 -0.01 -7.89
N VAL A 107 -7.09 -1.01 -7.22
CA VAL A 107 -6.53 -2.18 -7.91
C VAL A 107 -7.61 -3.09 -8.48
N ALA A 108 -8.79 -3.14 -7.87
CA ALA A 108 -9.93 -3.86 -8.41
C ALA A 108 -10.47 -3.19 -9.68
N VAL A 109 -10.53 -1.86 -9.73
CA VAL A 109 -10.89 -1.12 -10.95
C VAL A 109 -9.87 -1.36 -12.05
N SER A 110 -8.56 -1.36 -11.73
CA SER A 110 -7.50 -1.71 -12.69
C SER A 110 -7.65 -3.14 -13.22
N PHE A 111 -7.87 -4.13 -12.34
CA PHE A 111 -8.20 -5.50 -12.75
C PHE A 111 -9.41 -5.51 -13.70
N GLY A 112 -10.46 -4.77 -13.35
CA GLY A 112 -11.67 -4.63 -14.14
C GLY A 112 -11.40 -4.08 -15.54
N SER A 113 -10.54 -3.07 -15.68
CA SER A 113 -10.18 -2.48 -16.97
C SER A 113 -9.48 -3.49 -17.89
N TYR A 114 -8.49 -4.23 -17.37
CA TYR A 114 -7.82 -5.27 -18.15
C TYR A 114 -8.75 -6.44 -18.47
N ALA A 115 -9.59 -6.87 -17.53
CA ALA A 115 -10.54 -7.97 -17.75
C ALA A 115 -11.62 -7.59 -18.77
N SER A 116 -12.11 -6.35 -18.70
CA SER A 116 -13.10 -5.82 -19.65
C SER A 116 -12.51 -5.74 -21.06
N ALA A 117 -11.30 -5.22 -21.20
CA ALA A 117 -10.62 -5.17 -22.50
C ALA A 117 -10.33 -6.57 -23.07
N ALA A 118 -9.98 -7.54 -22.21
CA ALA A 118 -9.65 -8.89 -22.65
C ALA A 118 -10.88 -9.76 -22.99
N PHE A 119 -12.02 -9.57 -22.31
CA PHE A 119 -13.13 -10.52 -22.34
C PHE A 119 -14.50 -9.91 -22.66
N ALA A 120 -14.63 -8.58 -22.73
CA ALA A 120 -15.92 -7.90 -22.81
C ALA A 120 -15.87 -6.54 -23.54
N ASP A 121 -15.06 -6.46 -24.59
CA ASP A 121 -14.93 -5.31 -25.52
C ASP A 121 -14.60 -3.96 -24.86
N GLY A 122 -14.06 -3.97 -23.63
CA GLY A 122 -13.65 -2.75 -22.93
C GLY A 122 -14.79 -1.91 -22.33
N GLY A 123 -16.02 -2.44 -22.26
CA GLY A 123 -17.17 -1.70 -21.73
C GLY A 123 -17.03 -1.26 -20.26
N ALA A 124 -17.37 -0.01 -19.95
CA ALA A 124 -17.28 0.54 -18.59
C ALA A 124 -18.15 -0.21 -17.56
N GLY A 125 -19.30 -0.75 -17.98
CA GLY A 125 -20.15 -1.59 -17.13
C GLY A 125 -19.46 -2.91 -16.73
N TRP A 126 -18.74 -3.53 -17.67
CA TRP A 126 -17.96 -4.74 -17.43
C TRP A 126 -16.75 -4.48 -16.55
N THR A 127 -16.07 -3.34 -16.71
CA THR A 127 -15.00 -2.91 -15.81
C THR A 127 -15.47 -2.91 -14.36
N LYS A 128 -16.64 -2.32 -14.08
CA LYS A 128 -17.23 -2.33 -12.73
C LYS A 128 -17.61 -3.74 -12.27
N ALA A 129 -18.20 -4.55 -13.15
CA ALA A 129 -18.60 -5.92 -12.82
C ALA A 129 -17.38 -6.80 -12.43
N PHE A 130 -16.29 -6.74 -13.21
CA PHE A 130 -15.07 -7.47 -12.93
C PHE A 130 -14.35 -6.94 -11.68
N ALA A 131 -14.37 -5.62 -11.43
CA ALA A 131 -13.85 -5.04 -10.20
C ALA A 131 -14.60 -5.58 -8.95
N VAL A 132 -15.93 -5.62 -8.99
CA VAL A 132 -16.73 -6.21 -7.91
C VAL A 132 -16.44 -7.70 -7.77
N LEU A 133 -16.35 -8.43 -8.88
CA LEU A 133 -16.07 -9.86 -8.89
C LEU A 133 -14.73 -10.17 -8.20
N VAL A 134 -13.64 -9.47 -8.55
CA VAL A 134 -12.33 -9.75 -7.95
C VAL A 134 -12.31 -9.44 -6.45
N VAL A 135 -12.98 -8.36 -6.00
CA VAL A 135 -13.08 -8.06 -4.56
C VAL A 135 -13.84 -9.15 -3.82
N LEU A 136 -14.96 -9.66 -4.37
CA LEU A 136 -15.73 -10.74 -3.77
C LEU A 136 -14.93 -12.05 -3.71
N LEU A 137 -14.24 -12.41 -4.79
CA LEU A 137 -13.39 -13.60 -4.85
C LEU A 137 -12.26 -13.52 -3.82
N MET A 138 -11.53 -12.40 -3.76
CA MET A 138 -10.43 -12.23 -2.80
C MET A 138 -10.94 -12.18 -1.36
N THR A 139 -12.11 -11.59 -1.11
CA THR A 139 -12.74 -11.59 0.23
C THR A 139 -13.09 -13.02 0.66
N ALA A 140 -13.67 -13.83 -0.24
CA ALA A 140 -13.97 -15.23 0.04
C ALA A 140 -12.70 -16.04 0.32
N LEU A 141 -11.63 -15.84 -0.48
CA LEU A 141 -10.34 -16.51 -0.30
C LEU A 141 -9.67 -16.16 1.04
N ASN A 142 -9.80 -14.92 1.51
CA ASN A 142 -9.30 -14.49 2.81
C ASN A 142 -10.11 -15.11 3.97
N ILE A 143 -11.44 -15.21 3.85
CA ILE A 143 -12.29 -15.86 4.85
C ILE A 143 -12.02 -17.37 4.92
N LEU A 144 -11.76 -18.02 3.78
CA LEU A 144 -11.52 -19.45 3.72
C LEU A 144 -10.13 -19.85 4.26
N GLY A 145 -9.20 -18.90 4.41
CA GLY A 145 -7.88 -19.13 5.02
C GLY A 145 -6.87 -19.75 4.06
N SER A 146 -6.77 -19.22 2.84
CA SER A 146 -5.84 -19.77 1.84
C SER A 146 -4.39 -19.32 2.08
N GLN A 147 -3.65 -20.05 2.94
CA GLN A 147 -2.18 -19.93 2.98
C GLN A 147 -1.54 -20.12 1.59
N ALA A 148 -2.24 -20.84 0.69
CA ALA A 148 -1.88 -21.01 -0.70
C ALA A 148 -1.75 -19.68 -1.47
N VAL A 149 -2.63 -18.71 -1.24
CA VAL A 149 -2.60 -17.40 -1.93
C VAL A 149 -1.38 -16.59 -1.48
N ALA A 150 -1.07 -16.61 -0.18
CA ALA A 150 0.12 -15.94 0.35
C ALA A 150 1.43 -16.53 -0.21
N ARG A 151 1.50 -17.86 -0.42
CA ARG A 151 2.66 -18.53 -1.04
C ARG A 151 2.77 -18.26 -2.53
N ALA A 152 1.64 -18.22 -3.24
CA ALA A 152 1.61 -17.91 -4.66
C ALA A 152 2.08 -16.48 -4.96
N GLN A 153 1.82 -15.53 -4.04
CA GLN A 153 2.14 -14.11 -4.22
C GLN A 153 3.63 -13.87 -4.53
N THR A 154 4.57 -14.54 -3.87
CA THR A 154 6.00 -14.33 -4.15
C THR A 154 6.37 -14.72 -5.57
N ILE A 155 5.83 -15.82 -6.08
CA ILE A 155 6.07 -16.29 -7.45
C ILE A 155 5.47 -15.29 -8.45
N VAL A 156 4.23 -14.87 -8.22
CA VAL A 156 3.53 -13.89 -9.07
C VAL A 156 4.36 -12.61 -9.18
N VAL A 157 4.87 -12.08 -8.07
CA VAL A 157 5.64 -10.83 -8.09
C VAL A 157 6.95 -10.98 -8.86
N VAL A 158 7.69 -12.07 -8.67
CA VAL A 158 8.94 -12.30 -9.40
C VAL A 158 8.68 -12.36 -10.92
N VAL A 159 7.61 -13.06 -11.32
CA VAL A 159 7.20 -13.15 -12.72
C VAL A 159 6.80 -11.78 -13.27
N VAL A 160 5.96 -11.04 -12.56
CA VAL A 160 5.49 -9.70 -12.96
C VAL A 160 6.67 -8.73 -13.13
N VAL A 161 7.61 -8.70 -12.17
CA VAL A 161 8.80 -7.84 -12.27
C VAL A 161 9.69 -8.27 -13.43
N GLY A 162 9.84 -9.57 -13.67
CA GLY A 162 10.57 -10.09 -14.82
C GLY A 162 9.96 -9.65 -16.15
N ILE A 163 8.63 -9.79 -16.30
CA ILE A 163 7.90 -9.37 -17.50
C ILE A 163 8.00 -7.86 -17.70
N LEU A 164 7.84 -7.06 -16.64
CA LEU A 164 8.02 -5.60 -16.72
C LEU A 164 9.43 -5.19 -17.09
N THR A 165 10.45 -5.95 -16.64
CA THR A 165 11.84 -5.69 -17.02
C THR A 165 12.05 -5.95 -18.51
N VAL A 166 11.53 -7.07 -19.03
CA VAL A 166 11.59 -7.39 -20.47
C VAL A 166 10.82 -6.35 -21.28
N PHE A 167 9.62 -5.98 -20.85
CA PHE A 167 8.82 -4.92 -21.46
C PHE A 167 9.57 -3.58 -21.50
N ALA A 168 10.16 -3.15 -20.38
CA ALA A 168 10.92 -1.91 -20.31
C ALA A 168 12.14 -1.95 -21.23
N VAL A 169 12.89 -3.05 -21.28
CA VAL A 169 14.03 -3.19 -22.21
C VAL A 169 13.57 -3.13 -23.66
N ALA A 170 12.50 -3.84 -24.02
CA ALA A 170 11.97 -3.88 -25.37
C ALA A 170 11.48 -2.50 -25.84
N THR A 171 10.66 -1.83 -25.03
CA THR A 171 10.16 -0.48 -25.33
C THR A 171 11.28 0.55 -25.38
N LEU A 172 12.22 0.53 -24.44
CA LEU A 172 13.36 1.45 -24.46
C LEU A 172 14.29 1.25 -25.66
N SER A 173 14.42 0.02 -26.15
CA SER A 173 15.25 -0.28 -27.33
C SER A 173 14.62 0.17 -28.64
N ASN A 174 13.31 0.41 -28.66
CA ASN A 174 12.53 0.78 -29.84
C ASN A 174 11.83 2.14 -29.68
N LEU A 175 12.24 2.95 -28.70
CA LEU A 175 11.62 4.25 -28.45
C LEU A 175 11.92 5.24 -29.57
N ASP A 176 10.96 6.13 -29.85
CA ASP A 176 11.14 7.32 -30.66
C ASP A 176 11.47 8.51 -29.73
N PRO A 177 12.71 9.05 -29.76
CA PRO A 177 13.10 10.17 -28.91
C PRO A 177 12.29 11.45 -29.15
N SER A 178 11.64 11.60 -30.30
CA SER A 178 10.82 12.77 -30.62
C SER A 178 9.57 12.87 -29.75
N LEU A 179 9.02 11.72 -29.32
CA LEU A 179 7.87 11.63 -28.41
C LEU A 179 8.21 12.09 -26.98
N LEU A 180 9.50 12.09 -26.62
CA LEU A 180 10.02 12.50 -25.32
C LEU A 180 10.66 13.89 -25.34
N ALA A 181 10.49 14.64 -26.43
CA ALA A 181 11.08 15.96 -26.57
C ALA A 181 10.53 16.94 -25.49
N PHE A 182 11.44 17.66 -24.81
CA PHE A 182 11.07 18.62 -23.77
C PHE A 182 10.10 19.71 -24.26
N SER A 183 10.08 20.02 -25.56
CA SER A 183 9.13 20.96 -26.15
C SER A 183 7.67 20.50 -26.06
N GLY A 184 7.43 19.19 -25.93
CA GLY A 184 6.09 18.60 -25.75
C GLY A 184 5.70 18.38 -24.29
N TYR A 185 6.53 18.77 -23.33
CA TYR A 185 6.22 18.57 -21.91
C TYR A 185 5.15 19.56 -21.44
N PRO A 186 4.23 19.12 -20.57
CA PRO A 186 3.26 20.03 -19.99
C PRO A 186 3.91 20.97 -18.97
N SER A 187 3.12 21.90 -18.45
CA SER A 187 3.60 22.84 -17.43
C SER A 187 4.16 22.12 -16.20
N LEU A 188 5.14 22.73 -15.53
CA LEU A 188 5.70 22.22 -14.28
C LEU A 188 4.60 21.95 -13.22
N ARG A 189 3.55 22.79 -13.21
CA ARG A 189 2.40 22.61 -12.31
C ARG A 189 1.68 21.28 -12.55
N ALA A 190 1.52 20.86 -13.81
CA ALA A 190 0.89 19.59 -14.18
C ALA A 190 1.78 18.38 -13.81
N VAL A 191 3.10 18.50 -14.02
CA VAL A 191 4.04 17.48 -13.54
C VAL A 191 3.93 17.34 -12.01
N VAL A 192 3.95 18.45 -11.27
CA VAL A 192 3.82 18.44 -9.81
C VAL A 192 2.45 17.92 -9.34
N SER A 193 1.34 18.23 -10.03
CA SER A 193 0.01 17.70 -9.64
C SER A 193 -0.08 16.18 -9.83
N SER A 194 0.52 15.64 -10.89
CA SER A 194 0.59 14.19 -11.13
C SER A 194 1.49 13.44 -10.13
N VAL A 195 2.35 14.13 -9.37
CA VAL A 195 3.16 13.51 -8.30
C VAL A 195 2.26 12.86 -7.26
N ALA A 196 1.09 13.42 -6.97
CA ALA A 196 0.18 12.81 -6.01
C ALA A 196 -0.41 11.48 -6.51
N LEU A 197 -0.79 11.39 -7.80
CA LEU A 197 -1.23 10.14 -8.41
C LEU A 197 -0.08 9.12 -8.40
N THR A 198 1.11 9.51 -8.87
CA THR A 198 2.27 8.62 -8.91
C THR A 198 2.80 8.24 -7.51
N PHE A 199 2.62 9.07 -6.49
CA PHE A 199 2.95 8.73 -5.10
C PHE A 199 2.14 7.54 -4.59
N PHE A 200 0.90 7.39 -5.06
CA PHE A 200 0.09 6.22 -4.75
C PHE A 200 0.83 4.91 -5.11
N ALA A 201 1.50 4.90 -6.27
CA ALA A 201 2.22 3.73 -6.78
C ALA A 201 3.34 3.27 -5.86
N PHE A 202 3.79 4.12 -4.93
CA PHE A 202 4.83 3.81 -3.95
C PHE A 202 4.27 3.35 -2.60
N LEU A 203 2.98 3.49 -2.31
CA LEU A 203 2.41 3.17 -0.98
C LEU A 203 2.70 1.73 -0.51
N GLY A 204 2.90 0.81 -1.45
CA GLY A 204 3.22 -0.59 -1.18
C GLY A 204 4.49 -0.82 -0.34
N PHE A 205 5.43 0.13 -0.26
CA PHE A 205 6.60 -0.03 0.63
C PHE A 205 6.18 -0.15 2.11
N GLY A 206 5.04 0.43 2.49
CA GLY A 206 4.48 0.35 3.84
C GLY A 206 4.17 -1.10 4.26
N VAL A 207 3.85 -1.99 3.31
CA VAL A 207 3.57 -3.41 3.56
C VAL A 207 4.80 -4.12 4.15
N ILE A 208 6.01 -3.68 3.80
CA ILE A 208 7.27 -4.27 4.31
C ILE A 208 7.35 -4.13 5.83
N THR A 209 6.78 -3.07 6.41
CA THR A 209 6.83 -2.83 7.86
C THR A 209 6.13 -3.92 8.68
N PHE A 210 5.13 -4.59 8.11
CA PHE A 210 4.41 -5.70 8.75
C PHE A 210 5.25 -6.98 8.83
N THR A 211 6.27 -7.10 7.99
CA THR A 211 7.20 -8.25 7.96
C THR A 211 8.34 -8.12 8.97
N ALA A 212 8.42 -7.00 9.70
CA ALA A 212 9.55 -6.69 10.57
C ALA A 212 9.81 -7.78 11.62
N LYS A 213 8.76 -8.37 12.21
CA LYS A 213 8.89 -9.44 13.21
C LYS A 213 9.39 -10.79 12.64
N ASP A 214 9.23 -10.99 11.34
CA ASP A 214 9.53 -12.25 10.66
C ASP A 214 10.97 -12.25 10.11
N LEU A 215 11.65 -11.10 10.14
CA LEU A 215 13.08 -10.96 9.85
C LEU A 215 13.93 -11.50 11.00
N ALA A 216 15.10 -12.04 10.68
CA ALA A 216 16.03 -12.56 11.70
C ALA A 216 16.76 -11.45 12.46
N ASP A 217 17.11 -10.36 11.76
CA ASP A 217 17.72 -9.15 12.32
C ASP A 217 16.99 -7.92 11.77
N PRO A 218 15.82 -7.56 12.33
CA PRO A 218 15.00 -6.46 11.81
C PRO A 218 15.74 -5.12 11.80
N ALA A 219 16.66 -4.91 12.75
CA ALA A 219 17.41 -3.67 12.89
C ALA A 219 18.28 -3.37 11.66
N ARG A 220 18.88 -4.41 11.06
CA ARG A 220 19.70 -4.28 9.83
C ARG A 220 18.94 -4.65 8.57
N GLN A 221 18.03 -5.63 8.63
CA GLN A 221 17.38 -6.21 7.46
C GLN A 221 16.19 -5.38 6.98
N LEU A 222 15.40 -4.78 7.88
CA LEU A 222 14.22 -4.01 7.48
C LEU A 222 14.59 -2.77 6.66
N PRO A 223 15.57 -1.94 7.06
CA PRO A 223 15.97 -0.80 6.23
C PRO A 223 16.46 -1.22 4.85
N ARG A 224 17.24 -2.30 4.77
CA ARG A 224 17.73 -2.83 3.48
C ARG A 224 16.58 -3.28 2.59
N ALA A 225 15.57 -3.94 3.16
CA ALA A 225 14.40 -4.39 2.41
C ALA A 225 13.59 -3.20 1.87
N VAL A 226 13.36 -2.18 2.69
CA VAL A 226 12.62 -0.95 2.30
C VAL A 226 13.33 -0.21 1.16
N TYR A 227 14.63 0.08 1.30
CA TYR A 227 15.36 0.81 0.25
C TYR A 227 15.54 -0.01 -1.03
N LEU A 228 15.75 -1.33 -0.91
CA LEU A 228 15.82 -2.21 -2.08
C LEU A 228 14.50 -2.20 -2.85
N ALA A 229 13.37 -2.32 -2.14
CA ALA A 229 12.05 -2.31 -2.77
C ALA A 229 11.75 -0.97 -3.45
N LEU A 230 12.01 0.15 -2.77
CA LEU A 230 11.82 1.49 -3.31
C LEU A 230 12.71 1.72 -4.53
N GLY A 231 13.99 1.34 -4.46
CA GLY A 231 14.91 1.46 -5.59
C GLY A 231 14.47 0.66 -6.81
N ILE A 232 14.06 -0.60 -6.63
CA ILE A 232 13.53 -1.44 -7.72
C ILE A 232 12.27 -0.79 -8.31
N ALA A 233 11.31 -0.40 -7.47
CA ALA A 233 10.06 0.19 -7.94
C ALA A 233 10.30 1.50 -8.71
N THR A 234 11.13 2.41 -8.20
CA THR A 234 11.45 3.67 -8.89
C THR A 234 12.10 3.42 -10.24
N VAL A 235 13.09 2.52 -10.33
CA VAL A 235 13.75 2.20 -11.60
C VAL A 235 12.75 1.60 -12.60
N VAL A 236 11.94 0.63 -12.17
CA VAL A 236 10.92 0.00 -13.03
C VAL A 236 9.90 1.03 -13.51
N TYR A 237 9.39 1.88 -12.62
CA TYR A 237 8.38 2.88 -12.99
C TYR A 237 8.90 3.93 -13.96
N VAL A 238 10.11 4.45 -13.72
CA VAL A 238 10.74 5.41 -14.64
C VAL A 238 11.00 4.76 -15.98
N ALA A 239 11.58 3.55 -16.00
CA ALA A 239 11.87 2.83 -17.24
C ALA A 239 10.60 2.51 -18.04
N VAL A 240 9.54 2.03 -17.38
CA VAL A 240 8.24 1.75 -18.02
C VAL A 240 7.58 3.03 -18.51
N ALA A 241 7.62 4.12 -17.73
CA ALA A 241 7.05 5.40 -18.15
C ALA A 241 7.75 5.97 -19.38
N VAL A 242 9.08 5.96 -19.40
CA VAL A 242 9.87 6.39 -20.57
C VAL A 242 9.62 5.47 -21.76
N GLY A 243 9.54 4.16 -21.54
CA GLY A 243 9.24 3.19 -22.59
C GLY A 243 7.87 3.43 -23.23
N VAL A 244 6.82 3.53 -22.42
CA VAL A 244 5.43 3.74 -22.89
C VAL A 244 5.28 5.04 -23.66
N PHE A 245 5.73 6.17 -23.09
CA PHE A 245 5.66 7.49 -23.75
C PHE A 245 6.73 7.71 -24.83
N GLY A 246 7.65 6.76 -24.98
CA GLY A 246 8.58 6.68 -26.10
C GLY A 246 8.08 5.79 -27.23
N THR A 247 7.00 5.02 -27.02
CA THR A 247 6.41 4.13 -28.04
C THR A 247 5.03 4.57 -28.51
N LEU A 248 4.31 5.32 -27.68
CA LEU A 248 2.97 5.84 -27.96
C LEU A 248 2.94 7.35 -27.76
N THR A 249 2.09 8.03 -28.52
CA THR A 249 1.72 9.42 -28.28
C THR A 249 0.91 9.55 -26.98
N VAL A 250 0.86 10.76 -26.42
CA VAL A 250 0.08 11.03 -25.20
C VAL A 250 -1.40 10.71 -25.44
N ASP A 251 -1.93 11.06 -26.61
CA ASP A 251 -3.33 10.81 -26.97
C ASP A 251 -3.64 9.31 -27.02
N GLU A 252 -2.77 8.49 -27.63
CA GLU A 252 -2.94 7.03 -27.64
C GLU A 252 -2.92 6.42 -26.23
N VAL A 253 -2.07 6.95 -25.32
CA VAL A 253 -2.04 6.51 -23.92
C VAL A 253 -3.34 6.88 -23.19
N VAL A 254 -3.86 8.08 -23.42
CA VAL A 254 -5.12 8.55 -22.84
C VAL A 254 -6.31 7.73 -23.36
N ASP A 255 -6.36 7.48 -24.67
CA ASP A 255 -7.40 6.66 -25.30
C ASP A 255 -7.38 5.21 -24.82
N SER A 256 -6.20 4.68 -24.51
CA SER A 256 -6.02 3.35 -23.91
C SER A 256 -6.42 3.29 -22.43
N GLY A 257 -6.53 4.43 -21.75
CA GLY A 257 -6.94 4.56 -20.35
C GLY A 257 -6.23 3.58 -19.41
N GLY A 258 -7.01 2.71 -18.76
CA GLY A 258 -6.51 1.75 -17.76
C GLY A 258 -5.66 0.60 -18.32
N THR A 259 -5.58 0.43 -19.65
CA THR A 259 -4.83 -0.65 -20.31
C THR A 259 -3.60 -0.18 -21.08
N ALA A 260 -3.15 1.07 -20.85
CA ALA A 260 -2.04 1.70 -21.55
C ALA A 260 -0.77 0.83 -21.69
N LEU A 261 -0.40 0.05 -20.67
CA LEU A 261 0.79 -0.81 -20.73
C LEU A 261 0.62 -1.95 -21.75
N ALA A 262 -0.58 -2.50 -21.90
CA ALA A 262 -0.84 -3.55 -22.87
C ALA A 262 -0.82 -3.01 -24.29
N VAL A 263 -1.41 -1.84 -24.52
CA VAL A 263 -1.39 -1.19 -25.83
C VAL A 263 0.04 -0.78 -26.21
N ALA A 264 0.82 -0.25 -25.28
CA ALA A 264 2.22 0.12 -25.51
C ALA A 264 3.13 -1.08 -25.84
N ALA A 265 2.70 -2.31 -25.53
CA ALA A 265 3.43 -3.51 -25.92
C ALA A 265 3.22 -3.85 -27.41
N GLN A 266 2.11 -3.43 -28.02
CA GLN A 266 1.77 -3.82 -29.40
C GLN A 266 2.76 -3.32 -30.46
N PRO A 267 3.20 -2.04 -30.45
CA PRO A 267 4.13 -1.56 -31.47
C PRO A 267 5.47 -2.32 -31.51
N VAL A 268 5.88 -2.89 -30.39
CA VAL A 268 7.20 -3.53 -30.22
C VAL A 268 7.13 -5.06 -30.24
N LEU A 269 6.10 -5.63 -29.63
CA LEU A 269 5.98 -7.07 -29.35
C LEU A 269 4.73 -7.70 -30.01
N GLY A 270 3.95 -6.92 -30.76
CA GLY A 270 2.71 -7.36 -31.42
C GLY A 270 1.62 -7.81 -30.44
N ASP A 271 0.67 -8.60 -30.95
CA ASP A 271 -0.44 -9.13 -30.14
C ASP A 271 0.02 -10.02 -28.99
N ALA A 272 1.15 -10.72 -29.17
CA ALA A 272 1.76 -11.49 -28.09
C ALA A 272 2.17 -10.59 -26.91
N GLY A 273 2.73 -9.41 -27.19
CA GLY A 273 3.04 -8.39 -26.19
C GLY A 273 1.80 -7.87 -25.46
N TYR A 274 0.75 -7.56 -26.21
CA TYR A 274 -0.53 -7.12 -25.64
C TYR A 274 -1.07 -8.13 -24.64
N TRP A 275 -1.17 -9.41 -25.04
CA TRP A 275 -1.69 -10.47 -24.20
C TRP A 275 -0.78 -10.78 -23.02
N LEU A 276 0.54 -10.75 -23.21
CA LEU A 276 1.51 -10.90 -22.14
C LEU A 276 1.29 -9.85 -21.05
N MET A 277 1.16 -8.58 -21.44
CA MET A 277 0.94 -7.47 -20.52
C MET A 277 -0.45 -7.51 -19.87
N SER A 278 -1.50 -7.81 -20.63
CA SER A 278 -2.87 -7.94 -20.10
C SER A 278 -2.99 -9.06 -19.07
N VAL A 279 -2.46 -10.25 -19.36
CA VAL A 279 -2.47 -11.38 -18.40
C VAL A 279 -1.64 -11.04 -17.17
N THR A 280 -0.46 -10.43 -17.36
CA THR A 280 0.40 -9.99 -16.25
C THR A 280 -0.32 -9.00 -15.35
N ALA A 281 -1.04 -8.04 -15.93
CA ALA A 281 -1.82 -7.05 -15.20
C ALA A 281 -2.94 -7.71 -14.39
N LEU A 282 -3.66 -8.69 -14.96
CA LEU A 282 -4.71 -9.43 -14.25
C LEU A 282 -4.18 -10.16 -13.00
N PHE A 283 -3.05 -10.86 -13.13
CA PHE A 283 -2.44 -11.54 -11.98
C PHE A 283 -1.87 -10.55 -10.95
N ALA A 284 -1.21 -9.49 -11.41
CA ALA A 284 -0.62 -8.47 -10.54
C ALA A 284 -1.70 -7.73 -9.72
N THR A 285 -2.77 -7.29 -10.39
CA THR A 285 -3.88 -6.56 -9.76
C THR A 285 -4.70 -7.46 -8.84
N ALA A 286 -4.98 -8.71 -9.21
CA ALA A 286 -5.65 -9.67 -8.31
C ALA A 286 -4.85 -9.94 -7.04
N GLY A 287 -3.53 -10.15 -7.17
CA GLY A 287 -2.63 -10.30 -6.01
C GLY A 287 -2.56 -9.04 -5.14
N ALA A 288 -2.61 -7.86 -5.75
CA ALA A 288 -2.67 -6.58 -5.04
C ALA A 288 -4.01 -6.39 -4.32
N THR A 289 -5.15 -6.78 -4.92
CA THR A 289 -6.48 -6.77 -4.29
C THR A 289 -6.47 -7.62 -3.02
N ASN A 290 -5.89 -8.82 -3.09
CA ASN A 290 -5.72 -9.67 -1.92
C ASN A 290 -4.85 -9.02 -0.84
N SER A 291 -3.76 -8.36 -1.25
CA SER A 291 -2.82 -7.67 -0.36
C SER A 291 -3.44 -6.44 0.33
N GLY A 292 -4.46 -5.81 -0.25
CA GLY A 292 -5.20 -4.71 0.38
C GLY A 292 -6.21 -5.18 1.45
N LEU A 293 -6.84 -6.34 1.24
CA LEU A 293 -7.82 -6.91 2.17
C LEU A 293 -7.17 -7.57 3.39
N TYR A 294 -6.00 -8.19 3.22
CA TYR A 294 -5.34 -8.97 4.26
C TYR A 294 -4.97 -8.15 5.53
N PRO A 295 -4.35 -6.95 5.44
CA PRO A 295 -4.00 -6.15 6.61
C PRO A 295 -5.22 -5.66 7.39
N ALA A 296 -6.35 -5.46 6.72
CA ALA A 296 -7.58 -4.96 7.35
C ALA A 296 -8.13 -5.95 8.40
N ALA A 297 -7.92 -7.25 8.18
CA ALA A 297 -8.30 -8.27 9.15
C ALA A 297 -7.49 -8.14 10.45
N GLY A 298 -6.16 -8.16 10.35
CA GLY A 298 -5.27 -8.04 11.51
C GLY A 298 -5.45 -6.72 12.26
N LEU A 299 -5.65 -5.62 11.52
CA LEU A 299 -5.95 -4.30 12.09
C LEU A 299 -7.24 -4.31 12.92
N CYS A 300 -8.34 -4.81 12.35
CA CYS A 300 -9.63 -4.86 13.04
C CYS A 300 -9.60 -5.76 14.29
N GLU A 301 -8.93 -6.91 14.21
CA GLU A 301 -8.78 -7.81 15.35
C GLU A 301 -7.95 -7.16 16.47
N HIS A 302 -6.79 -6.59 16.14
CA HIS A 302 -5.93 -5.94 17.12
C HIS A 302 -6.64 -4.74 17.78
N MET A 303 -7.27 -3.87 16.99
CA MET A 303 -7.93 -2.67 17.51
C MET A 303 -9.20 -2.97 18.30
N ALA A 304 -9.92 -4.05 17.96
CA ALA A 304 -11.02 -4.52 18.78
C ALA A 304 -10.50 -5.08 20.12
N SER A 305 -9.38 -5.82 20.11
CA SER A 305 -8.79 -6.40 21.33
C SER A 305 -8.30 -5.35 22.33
N THR A 306 -7.79 -4.21 21.84
CA THR A 306 -7.33 -3.07 22.65
C THR A 306 -8.45 -2.07 22.98
N GLY A 307 -9.70 -2.36 22.59
CA GLY A 307 -10.87 -1.52 22.88
C GLY A 307 -10.91 -0.19 22.11
N GLN A 308 -10.10 -0.07 21.05
CA GLN A 308 -10.08 1.10 20.16
C GLN A 308 -11.15 1.01 19.07
N PHE A 309 -11.55 -0.20 18.66
CA PHE A 309 -12.65 -0.45 17.73
C PHE A 309 -13.84 -1.17 18.38
N PRO A 310 -15.04 -1.06 17.78
CA PRO A 310 -16.19 -1.90 18.12
C PRO A 310 -15.86 -3.41 18.10
N PRO A 311 -16.27 -4.21 19.12
CA PRO A 311 -16.05 -5.66 19.15
C PRO A 311 -16.59 -6.40 17.94
N ALA A 312 -17.64 -5.87 17.31
CA ALA A 312 -18.23 -6.43 16.10
C ALA A 312 -17.21 -6.54 14.95
N LEU A 313 -16.27 -5.59 14.81
CA LEU A 313 -15.25 -5.62 13.75
C LEU A 313 -14.18 -6.69 14.00
N GLY A 314 -13.89 -7.00 15.26
CA GLY A 314 -13.00 -8.09 15.66
C GLY A 314 -13.67 -9.47 15.70
N ARG A 315 -15.01 -9.55 15.58
CA ARG A 315 -15.74 -10.82 15.67
C ARG A 315 -15.38 -11.72 14.49
N ARG A 316 -14.94 -12.94 14.79
CA ARG A 316 -14.52 -13.92 13.78
C ARG A 316 -15.74 -14.55 13.07
N ILE A 317 -15.77 -14.48 11.75
CA ILE A 317 -16.70 -15.18 10.85
C ILE A 317 -16.21 -16.62 10.67
N ARG A 318 -17.09 -17.61 10.93
CA ARG A 318 -16.75 -19.05 10.87
C ARG A 318 -15.47 -19.41 11.64
N ASN A 319 -15.16 -18.65 12.69
CA ASN A 319 -13.93 -18.76 13.49
C ASN A 319 -12.61 -18.54 12.71
N ARG A 320 -12.66 -17.98 11.48
CA ARG A 320 -11.48 -17.84 10.59
C ARG A 320 -11.00 -16.40 10.44
N ALA A 321 -11.88 -15.49 10.01
CA ALA A 321 -11.50 -14.11 9.68
C ALA A 321 -12.39 -13.09 10.41
N PRO A 322 -11.85 -11.96 10.88
CA PRO A 322 -12.62 -10.91 11.56
C PRO A 322 -13.57 -10.19 10.60
N ALA A 323 -14.74 -9.80 11.08
CA ALA A 323 -15.81 -9.20 10.27
C ALA A 323 -15.44 -7.86 9.63
N GLY A 324 -14.41 -7.18 10.13
CA GLY A 324 -13.86 -5.98 9.51
C GLY A 324 -13.43 -6.15 8.04
N ILE A 325 -13.13 -7.37 7.60
CA ILE A 325 -12.88 -7.65 6.18
C ILE A 325 -14.10 -7.38 5.30
N LEU A 326 -15.32 -7.66 5.80
CA LEU A 326 -16.56 -7.40 5.07
C LEU A 326 -16.83 -5.90 4.95
N LEU A 327 -16.53 -5.13 5.99
CA LEU A 327 -16.62 -3.67 5.94
C LEU A 327 -15.64 -3.12 4.89
N THR A 328 -14.39 -3.60 4.91
CA THR A 328 -13.36 -3.18 3.96
C THR A 328 -13.76 -3.51 2.52
N ALA A 329 -14.27 -4.72 2.28
CA ALA A 329 -14.76 -5.16 0.98
C ALA A 329 -15.98 -4.35 0.52
N ALA A 330 -16.94 -4.06 1.40
CA ALA A 330 -18.12 -3.26 1.09
C ALA A 330 -17.75 -1.82 0.71
N VAL A 331 -16.85 -1.19 1.46
CA VAL A 331 -16.34 0.15 1.13
C VAL A 331 -15.55 0.11 -0.18
N ALA A 332 -14.70 -0.91 -0.40
CA ALA A 332 -13.95 -1.05 -1.64
C ALA A 332 -14.87 -1.21 -2.87
N ILE A 333 -15.94 -2.01 -2.76
CA ILE A 333 -16.96 -2.17 -3.81
C ILE A 333 -17.68 -0.84 -4.06
N ALA A 334 -18.12 -0.14 -3.01
CA ALA A 334 -18.79 1.14 -3.14
C ALA A 334 -17.92 2.18 -3.86
N LEU A 335 -16.63 2.25 -3.50
CA LEU A 335 -15.66 3.12 -4.18
C LEU A 335 -15.45 2.71 -5.65
N SER A 336 -15.28 1.41 -5.92
CA SER A 336 -15.04 0.89 -7.27
C SER A 336 -16.20 1.17 -8.25
N VAL A 337 -17.44 1.19 -7.74
CA VAL A 337 -18.64 1.43 -8.55
C VAL A 337 -18.95 2.94 -8.66
N GLY A 338 -18.71 3.68 -7.56
CA GLY A 338 -19.14 5.07 -7.41
C GLY A 338 -18.13 6.13 -7.87
N PHE A 339 -16.84 5.79 -7.98
CA PHE A 339 -15.78 6.75 -8.30
C PHE A 339 -14.93 6.31 -9.49
N ALA A 340 -14.38 7.29 -10.21
CA ALA A 340 -13.38 7.05 -11.25
C ALA A 340 -12.04 6.62 -10.61
N LEU A 341 -11.21 5.90 -11.38
CA LEU A 341 -9.91 5.42 -10.93
C LEU A 341 -9.02 6.57 -10.41
N THR A 342 -8.98 7.68 -11.15
CA THR A 342 -8.24 8.91 -10.77
C THR A 342 -8.69 9.42 -9.41
N ALA A 343 -9.99 9.56 -9.19
CA ALA A 343 -10.57 10.01 -7.92
C ALA A 343 -10.23 9.06 -6.76
N ILE A 344 -10.29 7.74 -6.97
CA ILE A 344 -9.93 6.74 -5.95
C ILE A 344 -8.44 6.87 -5.58
N ALA A 345 -7.57 6.96 -6.58
CA ALA A 345 -6.13 7.13 -6.39
C ALA A 345 -5.81 8.44 -5.66
N SER A 346 -6.44 9.52 -6.09
CA SER A 346 -6.39 10.84 -5.47
C SER A 346 -6.72 10.80 -3.97
N ILE A 347 -7.87 10.21 -3.61
CA ILE A 347 -8.30 10.08 -2.22
C ILE A 347 -7.29 9.25 -1.42
N GLY A 348 -6.82 8.13 -1.96
CA GLY A 348 -5.93 7.24 -1.23
C GLY A 348 -4.53 7.81 -1.04
N SER A 349 -3.99 8.56 -2.01
CA SER A 349 -2.74 9.29 -1.85
C SER A 349 -2.83 10.33 -0.74
N ALA A 350 -3.91 11.10 -0.69
CA ALA A 350 -4.10 12.10 0.35
C ALA A 350 -4.24 11.46 1.74
N VAL A 351 -5.06 10.42 1.89
CA VAL A 351 -5.19 9.67 3.15
C VAL A 351 -3.84 9.09 3.58
N ALA A 352 -3.09 8.49 2.66
CA ALA A 352 -1.79 7.92 2.96
C ALA A 352 -0.75 8.97 3.34
N LEU A 353 -0.70 10.11 2.65
CA LEU A 353 0.18 11.23 3.00
C LEU A 353 -0.11 11.77 4.41
N ILE A 354 -1.39 11.87 4.78
CA ILE A 354 -1.80 12.25 6.15
C ILE A 354 -1.29 11.23 7.16
N VAL A 355 -1.52 9.94 6.92
CA VAL A 355 -1.04 8.86 7.81
C VAL A 355 0.49 8.89 7.91
N PHE A 356 1.21 9.07 6.80
CA PHE A 356 2.66 9.07 6.78
C PHE A 356 3.24 10.30 7.48
N ALA A 357 2.63 11.48 7.29
CA ALA A 357 2.98 12.67 8.03
C ALA A 357 2.76 12.48 9.54
N LEU A 358 1.66 11.85 9.95
CA LEU A 358 1.39 11.53 11.36
C LEU A 358 2.40 10.53 11.91
N VAL A 359 2.69 9.43 11.22
CA VAL A 359 3.69 8.43 11.63
C VAL A 359 5.08 9.06 11.76
N SER A 360 5.51 9.84 10.77
CA SER A 360 6.81 10.54 10.81
C SER A 360 6.88 11.63 11.88
N THR A 361 5.76 12.29 12.18
CA THR A 361 5.65 13.20 13.34
C THR A 361 5.72 12.45 14.67
N GLY A 362 5.09 11.28 14.76
CA GLY A 362 5.24 10.37 15.90
C GLY A 362 6.69 9.94 16.10
N HIS A 363 7.38 9.62 15.00
CA HIS A 363 8.80 9.27 15.01
C HIS A 363 9.68 10.43 15.51
N LEU A 364 9.38 11.67 15.13
CA LEU A 364 10.08 12.85 15.67
C LEU A 364 10.01 12.94 17.20
N ARG A 365 8.90 12.50 17.83
CA ARG A 365 8.75 12.49 19.29
C ARG A 365 9.63 11.44 19.97
N VAL A 366 9.78 10.28 19.36
CA VAL A 366 10.58 9.16 19.90
C VAL A 366 11.97 9.01 19.25
N ARG A 367 12.43 10.03 18.51
CA ARG A 367 13.69 9.99 17.73
C ARG A 367 14.93 9.65 18.56
N GLY A 368 14.91 9.97 19.86
CA GLY A 368 16.00 9.64 20.78
C GLY A 368 16.21 8.13 20.94
N GLU A 369 15.16 7.32 20.76
CA GLU A 369 15.21 5.86 20.89
C GLU A 369 15.60 5.15 19.60
N THR A 370 15.43 5.80 18.44
CA THR A 370 15.66 5.19 17.11
C THR A 370 17.02 5.58 16.49
N GLY A 371 17.67 6.60 17.04
CA GLY A 371 18.90 7.17 16.47
C GLY A 371 18.68 7.77 15.07
N ALA A 372 17.45 8.20 14.76
CA ALA A 372 17.11 8.83 13.51
C ALA A 372 17.61 10.29 13.47
N LYS A 373 18.08 10.73 12.30
CA LYS A 373 18.55 12.10 12.07
C LYS A 373 17.35 13.03 11.96
N THR A 374 17.27 14.03 12.84
CA THR A 374 16.14 14.97 12.91
C THR A 374 15.86 15.65 11.57
N TRP A 375 16.89 16.11 10.85
CA TRP A 375 16.71 16.81 9.58
C TRP A 375 16.07 15.94 8.50
N LEU A 376 16.37 14.63 8.47
CA LEU A 376 15.73 13.69 7.54
C LEU A 376 14.25 13.46 7.90
N LEU A 377 13.92 13.41 9.19
CA LEU A 377 12.54 13.29 9.64
C LEU A 377 11.73 14.56 9.37
N VAL A 378 12.32 15.74 9.58
CA VAL A 378 11.71 17.02 9.21
C VAL A 378 11.51 17.12 7.70
N LEU A 379 12.48 16.69 6.90
CA LEU A 379 12.36 16.64 5.45
C LEU A 379 11.25 15.67 5.01
N ALA A 380 11.13 14.51 5.65
CA ALA A 380 10.04 13.57 5.38
C ALA A 380 8.66 14.17 5.71
N VAL A 381 8.48 14.74 6.91
CA VAL A 381 7.20 15.39 7.27
C VAL A 381 6.92 16.56 6.33
N GLY A 382 7.91 17.41 6.08
CA GLY A 382 7.80 18.57 5.19
C GLY A 382 7.42 18.17 3.77
N SER A 383 8.09 17.18 3.18
CA SER A 383 7.75 16.71 1.83
C SER A 383 6.35 16.13 1.75
N ALA A 384 5.92 15.36 2.75
CA ALA A 384 4.56 14.80 2.78
C ALA A 384 3.50 15.91 2.88
N VAL A 385 3.73 16.90 3.75
CA VAL A 385 2.82 18.04 3.91
C VAL A 385 2.79 18.92 2.67
N ILE A 386 3.93 19.21 2.04
CA ILE A 386 3.98 20.00 0.81
C ILE A 386 3.19 19.30 -0.30
N VAL A 387 3.45 18.01 -0.55
CA VAL A 387 2.72 17.25 -1.56
C VAL A 387 1.22 17.21 -1.23
N LEU A 388 0.86 16.95 0.03
CA LEU A 388 -0.54 16.93 0.47
C LEU A 388 -1.24 18.28 0.27
N VAL A 389 -0.58 19.40 0.61
CA VAL A 389 -1.15 20.74 0.48
C VAL A 389 -1.30 21.12 -0.99
N THR A 390 -0.25 20.96 -1.79
CA THR A 390 -0.30 21.21 -3.24
C THR A 390 -1.42 20.39 -3.86
N PHE A 391 -1.51 19.12 -3.50
CA PHE A 391 -2.54 18.23 -3.97
C PHE A 391 -3.95 18.63 -3.52
N ALA A 392 -4.15 18.96 -2.24
CA ALA A 392 -5.44 19.39 -1.73
C ALA A 392 -5.94 20.65 -2.44
N PHE A 393 -5.05 21.60 -2.77
CA PHE A 393 -5.39 22.77 -3.57
C PHE A 393 -5.77 22.40 -5.01
N THR A 394 -5.00 21.53 -5.68
CA THR A 394 -5.33 21.10 -7.05
C THR A 394 -6.63 20.32 -7.09
N THR A 395 -6.82 19.34 -6.20
CA THR A 395 -8.04 18.54 -6.11
C THR A 395 -9.27 19.39 -5.75
N LEU A 396 -9.14 20.39 -4.88
CA LEU A 396 -10.25 21.28 -4.56
C LEU A 396 -10.72 22.10 -5.77
N VAL A 397 -9.78 22.51 -6.63
CA VAL A 397 -10.07 23.31 -7.83
C VAL A 397 -10.57 22.45 -8.99
N GLU A 398 -9.92 21.32 -9.24
CA GLU A 398 -10.13 20.49 -10.44
C GLU A 398 -11.16 19.38 -10.20
N GLU A 399 -11.26 18.85 -8.98
CA GLU A 399 -12.15 17.73 -8.61
C GLU A 399 -12.86 17.96 -7.25
N PRO A 400 -13.77 18.92 -7.13
CA PRO A 400 -14.37 19.31 -5.84
C PRO A 400 -15.08 18.14 -5.14
N ALA A 401 -15.67 17.19 -5.89
CA ALA A 401 -16.27 15.99 -5.32
C ALA A 401 -15.25 15.08 -4.61
N THR A 402 -14.06 14.90 -5.20
CA THR A 402 -12.93 14.18 -4.61
C THR A 402 -12.46 14.88 -3.33
N ALA A 403 -12.35 16.22 -3.34
CA ALA A 403 -11.98 16.99 -2.16
C ALA A 403 -13.01 16.86 -1.02
N VAL A 404 -14.31 16.93 -1.33
CA VAL A 404 -15.38 16.72 -0.35
C VAL A 404 -15.32 15.31 0.24
N THR A 405 -15.04 14.30 -0.58
CA THR A 405 -14.93 12.90 -0.13
C THR A 405 -13.74 12.72 0.80
N LEU A 406 -12.60 13.34 0.52
CA LEU A 406 -11.44 13.34 1.40
C LEU A 406 -11.76 13.94 2.77
N VAL A 407 -12.40 15.12 2.80
CA VAL A 407 -12.84 15.76 4.05
C VAL A 407 -13.84 14.87 4.78
N ALA A 408 -14.79 14.26 4.06
CA ALA A 408 -15.76 13.34 4.66
C ALA A 408 -15.08 12.12 5.29
N ILE A 409 -14.08 11.51 4.66
CA ILE A 409 -13.32 10.38 5.22
C ILE A 409 -12.60 10.78 6.50
N LEU A 410 -12.00 11.97 6.54
CA LEU A 410 -11.33 12.50 7.73
C LEU A 410 -12.33 12.74 8.86
N LEU A 411 -13.44 13.41 8.58
CA LEU A 411 -14.49 13.70 9.55
C LEU A 411 -15.15 12.43 10.07
N VAL A 412 -15.43 11.45 9.20
CA VAL A 412 -15.98 10.15 9.59
C VAL A 412 -15.00 9.40 10.47
N SER A 413 -13.70 9.38 10.15
CA SER A 413 -12.67 8.73 10.98
C SER A 413 -12.60 9.34 12.39
N VAL A 414 -12.68 10.67 12.48
CA VAL A 414 -12.74 11.40 13.75
C VAL A 414 -14.04 11.10 14.50
N ALA A 415 -15.18 11.18 13.82
CA ALA A 415 -16.49 10.93 14.42
C ALA A 415 -16.62 9.51 14.95
N LEU A 416 -16.17 8.50 14.18
CA LEU A 416 -16.18 7.10 14.60
C LEU A 416 -15.35 6.88 15.87
N ASP A 417 -14.15 7.45 15.96
CA ASP A 417 -13.32 7.34 17.16
C ASP A 417 -13.96 8.03 18.37
N LEU A 418 -14.44 9.27 18.20
CA LEU A 418 -15.05 10.04 19.29
C LEU A 418 -16.34 9.39 19.80
N VAL A 419 -17.23 8.96 18.89
CA VAL A 419 -18.49 8.31 19.25
C VAL A 419 -18.23 6.96 19.94
N TRP A 420 -17.29 6.17 19.43
CA TRP A 420 -16.93 4.89 20.04
C TRP A 420 -16.38 5.08 21.45
N LYS A 421 -15.42 5.99 21.63
CA LYS A 421 -14.80 6.23 22.95
C LYS A 421 -15.74 6.83 23.99
N ARG A 422 -16.78 7.56 23.55
CA ARG A 422 -17.87 8.02 24.44
C ARG A 422 -18.84 6.92 24.83
N ARG A 423 -19.04 5.91 23.97
CA ARG A 423 -20.01 4.82 24.19
C ARG A 423 -19.40 3.54 24.77
N ARG A 424 -18.08 3.39 24.71
CA ARG A 424 -17.42 2.18 25.22
C ARG A 424 -17.56 2.14 26.76
N PRO A 425 -17.89 0.98 27.35
CA PRO A 425 -17.78 0.80 28.79
C PRO A 425 -16.34 1.08 29.21
N GLU A 426 -16.14 1.78 30.33
CA GLU A 426 -14.80 1.91 30.92
C GLU A 426 -14.26 0.52 31.19
N ARG A 427 -13.13 0.20 30.56
CA ARG A 427 -12.42 -1.04 30.84
C ARG A 427 -11.53 -0.78 32.05
N PRO A 428 -11.52 -1.63 33.09
CA PRO A 428 -10.56 -1.51 34.17
C PRO A 428 -9.15 -1.44 33.59
N ALA A 429 -8.30 -0.58 34.15
CA ALA A 429 -6.90 -0.51 33.76
C ALA A 429 -6.30 -1.93 33.75
N PRO A 430 -5.45 -2.29 32.77
CA PRO A 430 -4.74 -3.56 32.84
C PRO A 430 -4.03 -3.61 34.19
N ALA A 431 -4.21 -4.73 34.91
CA ALA A 431 -3.50 -4.95 36.16
C ALA A 431 -2.00 -4.73 35.89
N PRO A 432 -1.27 -4.00 36.76
CA PRO A 432 0.17 -3.89 36.61
C PRO A 432 0.74 -5.30 36.48
N ASP A 433 1.63 -5.51 35.49
CA ASP A 433 2.32 -6.77 35.29
C ASP A 433 2.79 -7.26 36.67
N ALA A 434 2.31 -8.43 37.09
CA ALA A 434 2.76 -9.02 38.33
C ALA A 434 4.29 -9.10 38.23
N PRO A 435 5.06 -8.61 39.21
CA PRO A 435 6.50 -8.73 39.17
C PRO A 435 6.83 -10.20 38.94
N ASP A 436 7.70 -10.48 37.97
CA ASP A 436 8.17 -11.82 37.64
C ASP A 436 8.31 -12.62 38.93
N GLY A 437 7.46 -13.64 39.08
CA GLY A 437 7.48 -14.51 40.25
C GLY A 437 8.92 -15.01 40.46
N PRO A 438 9.37 -15.18 41.72
CA PRO A 438 10.77 -15.41 42.02
C PRO A 438 11.30 -16.57 41.17
N VAL A 439 12.36 -16.27 40.42
CA VAL A 439 13.16 -17.25 39.68
C VAL A 439 13.34 -18.47 40.56
N HIS A 440 12.78 -19.60 40.17
CA HIS A 440 12.99 -20.87 40.87
C HIS A 440 14.50 -21.08 40.99
N ALA A 441 15.02 -20.94 42.21
CA ALA A 441 16.38 -21.31 42.53
C ALA A 441 16.56 -22.79 42.18
N PRO A 442 17.71 -23.20 41.61
CA PRO A 442 17.95 -24.60 41.27
C PRO A 442 17.84 -25.44 42.54
N GLU A 443 16.96 -26.44 42.53
CA GLU A 443 16.83 -27.41 43.62
C GLU A 443 18.20 -28.07 43.86
N GLY A 444 18.76 -27.86 45.05
CA GLY A 444 19.95 -28.58 45.51
C GLY A 444 19.67 -30.09 45.63
N PRO A 445 20.71 -30.93 45.50
CA PRO A 445 20.54 -32.38 45.53
C PRO A 445 20.00 -32.84 46.89
N ARG A 446 18.93 -33.65 46.85
CA ARG A 446 18.27 -34.21 48.03
C ARG A 446 19.21 -35.16 48.78
N PRO A 447 19.22 -35.15 50.12
CA PRO A 447 20.08 -36.04 50.89
C PRO A 447 19.54 -37.46 50.84
N VAL A 448 20.43 -38.41 50.53
CA VAL A 448 20.23 -39.84 50.77
C VAL A 448 20.61 -40.10 52.22
N THR A 449 19.65 -40.57 53.03
CA THR A 449 19.87 -41.04 54.39
C THR A 449 19.59 -42.56 54.48
N PRO A 450 20.20 -43.25 55.46
CA PRO A 450 20.90 -44.53 55.26
C PRO A 450 20.04 -45.75 54.97
#